data_AF-A0A3A1N4A9-F1
#
_entry.id   AF-A0A3A1N4A9-F1
#
_cell.length_a   1.000
_cell.length_b   1.000
_cell.length_c   1.000
_cell.angle_alpha   90.00
_cell.angle_beta   90.00
_cell.angle_gamma   90.00
#
_symmetry.space_group_name_H-M   'P 1'
#
loop_
_entity.id
_entity.type
_entity.pdbx_description
1 polymer ?
#
loop_
_entity_poly.entity_id
_entity_poly.type
_entity_poly.pdbx_seq_one_letter_code
_entity_poly.pdbx_strand_id
1 'polypeptide(L)'
;MSIFTTKESKKPSFFDKILNRTPKENAIIEINNLFVENEDDLTKVNLEHIREIADRYKIKLNKKFKALRFELFRKYVHHCLEDQVIDQDEVNTIQHLKKLLHLTEADIKHVLDFETKKIFDREVRIAVSDGKLTQDEKDKLEMLKKNLLLNDQTAKDILNSNSNKILRDFIDNAISDERLSDEEFEKMNEISQSLGIEPNLDAKTKENLQRYRLYWTIENGELPIYTNPPINIQKSENLYFMGRVNWQEQRRVTKRINYGGPTARIKIAKGVYYRMGSIAAKSVSEDVWKVIDSGNLYLTNKRIIFMGSKGNKTIRLNKVLDITPYKNGVDIQKDTGKSPFLEFSTNVDIFSMMLVRLMDEL
;
A
#
# COMPACT_ATOMS: atom_id res chain seq x y z
N MET A 1 -3.87 20.59 33.93
CA MET A 1 -5.31 20.24 34.04
C MET A 1 -5.47 19.29 35.21
N SER A 2 -6.66 19.19 35.83
CA SER A 2 -6.83 18.25 36.93
C SER A 2 -6.95 16.81 36.40
N ILE A 3 -6.13 15.89 36.92
CA ILE A 3 -5.99 14.47 36.56
C ILE A 3 -7.28 13.71 36.88
N PHE A 4 -7.88 13.99 38.03
CA PHE A 4 -9.07 13.33 38.54
C PHE A 4 -10.18 14.36 38.78
N THR A 5 -11.43 13.95 38.71
CA THR A 5 -12.56 14.86 39.01
C THR A 5 -13.34 14.32 40.19
N THR A 6 -13.67 15.18 41.15
CA THR A 6 -14.48 14.80 42.31
C THR A 6 -15.82 14.24 41.86
N LYS A 7 -16.22 13.11 42.41
CA LYS A 7 -17.48 12.43 42.09
C LYS A 7 -18.35 12.29 43.34
N GLU A 8 -19.64 12.54 43.19
CA GLU A 8 -20.60 12.28 44.26
C GLU A 8 -20.84 10.77 44.43
N SER A 9 -20.95 10.34 45.68
CA SER A 9 -21.30 8.96 46.03
C SER A 9 -22.69 8.60 45.50
N LYS A 10 -22.82 7.41 44.91
CA LYS A 10 -24.11 6.90 44.46
C LYS A 10 -25.03 6.66 45.65
N LYS A 11 -26.28 7.11 45.54
CA LYS A 11 -27.31 6.89 46.55
C LYS A 11 -27.69 5.40 46.59
N PRO A 12 -27.97 4.82 47.78
CA PRO A 12 -28.44 3.45 47.89
C PRO A 12 -29.79 3.28 47.17
N SER A 13 -29.94 2.17 46.43
CA SER A 13 -31.21 1.79 45.81
C SER A 13 -32.28 1.53 46.89
N PHE A 14 -33.56 1.47 46.49
CA PHE A 14 -34.67 1.21 47.41
C PHE A 14 -34.45 -0.07 48.24
N PHE A 15 -33.97 -1.14 47.61
CA PHE A 15 -33.59 -2.39 48.28
C PHE A 15 -32.34 -2.27 49.16
N ASP A 16 -31.38 -1.44 48.78
CA ASP A 16 -30.17 -1.19 49.57
C ASP A 16 -30.49 -0.40 50.83
N LYS A 17 -31.43 0.55 50.76
CA LYS A 17 -31.95 1.28 51.93
C LYS A 17 -32.64 0.35 52.92
N ILE A 18 -33.43 -0.61 52.43
CA ILE A 18 -34.11 -1.61 53.25
C ILE A 18 -33.10 -2.53 53.96
N LEU A 19 -31.96 -2.83 53.32
CA LEU A 19 -30.92 -3.70 53.86
C LEU A 19 -29.77 -2.93 54.56
N ASN A 20 -29.89 -1.61 54.71
CA ASN A 20 -28.85 -0.70 55.20
C ASN A 20 -27.47 -0.91 54.54
N ARG A 21 -27.46 -1.08 53.21
CA ARG A 21 -26.25 -1.28 52.40
C ARG A 21 -25.92 -0.03 51.58
N THR A 22 -24.64 0.27 51.44
CA THR A 22 -24.15 1.29 50.50
C THR A 22 -23.69 0.64 49.20
N PRO A 23 -23.85 1.31 48.04
CA PRO A 23 -23.32 0.80 46.77
C PRO A 23 -21.82 0.58 46.84
N LYS A 24 -21.37 -0.65 46.55
CA LYS A 24 -19.95 -1.03 46.63
C LYS A 24 -19.05 -0.26 45.66
N GLU A 25 -19.62 0.28 44.58
CA GLU A 25 -18.92 1.16 43.63
C GLU A 25 -18.46 2.48 44.28
N ASN A 26 -19.10 2.91 45.37
CA ASN A 26 -18.69 4.12 46.09
C ASN A 26 -17.28 4.00 46.66
N ALA A 27 -16.75 2.78 46.87
CA ALA A 27 -15.36 2.59 47.24
C ALA A 27 -14.39 3.14 46.18
N ILE A 28 -14.69 2.96 44.88
CA ILE A 28 -13.83 3.50 43.81
C ILE A 28 -14.01 5.00 43.65
N ILE A 29 -15.23 5.51 43.86
CA ILE A 29 -15.52 6.95 43.88
C ILE A 29 -14.72 7.63 45.00
N GLU A 30 -14.68 7.00 46.18
CA GLU A 30 -13.94 7.54 47.32
C GLU A 30 -12.42 7.47 47.11
N ILE A 31 -11.90 6.39 46.52
CA ILE A 31 -10.48 6.32 46.10
C ILE A 31 -10.16 7.42 45.07
N ASN A 32 -11.04 7.64 44.09
CA ASN A 32 -10.89 8.73 43.12
C ASN A 32 -10.84 10.09 43.82
N ASN A 33 -11.74 10.36 44.76
CA ASN A 33 -11.77 11.64 45.48
C ASN A 33 -10.54 11.80 46.38
N LEU A 34 -10.06 10.72 47.00
CA LEU A 34 -8.79 10.73 47.74
C LEU A 34 -7.60 11.08 46.84
N PHE A 35 -7.60 10.61 45.60
CA PHE A 35 -6.59 11.01 44.61
C PHE A 35 -6.73 12.47 44.19
N VAL A 36 -7.94 13.01 44.05
CA VAL A 36 -8.16 14.45 43.82
C VAL A 36 -7.61 15.29 44.97
N GLU A 37 -7.83 14.87 46.22
CA GLU A 37 -7.34 15.59 47.41
C GLU A 37 -5.81 15.58 47.54
N ASN A 38 -5.14 14.59 46.93
CA ASN A 38 -3.68 14.42 46.97
C ASN A 38 -3.07 14.53 45.57
N GLU A 39 -3.72 15.26 44.67
CA GLU A 39 -3.35 15.28 43.26
C GLU A 39 -1.95 15.87 43.03
N ASP A 40 -1.53 16.83 43.86
CA ASP A 40 -0.19 17.42 43.83
C ASP A 40 0.93 16.42 44.17
N ASP A 41 0.62 15.36 44.93
CA ASP A 41 1.57 14.31 45.31
C ASP A 41 0.83 13.04 45.76
N LEU A 42 0.60 12.14 44.79
CA LEU A 42 -0.09 10.88 45.02
C LEU A 42 0.71 9.91 45.90
N THR A 43 2.00 10.15 46.16
CA THR A 43 2.81 9.31 47.04
C THR A 43 2.36 9.41 48.51
N LYS A 44 1.68 10.51 48.88
CA LYS A 44 1.05 10.71 50.19
C LYS A 44 -0.07 9.71 50.48
N VAL A 45 -0.71 9.16 49.43
CA VAL A 45 -1.74 8.14 49.59
C VAL A 45 -1.08 6.79 49.84
N ASN A 46 -1.30 6.17 51.00
CA ASN A 46 -0.71 4.87 51.32
C ASN A 46 -1.73 3.72 51.21
N LEU A 47 -1.25 2.49 51.39
CA LEU A 47 -2.10 1.30 51.35
C LEU A 47 -3.12 1.22 52.49
N GLU A 48 -2.87 1.87 53.64
CA GLU A 48 -3.81 1.90 54.76
C GLU A 48 -5.05 2.73 54.41
N HIS A 49 -4.89 3.90 53.78
CA HIS A 49 -6.04 4.69 53.31
C HIS A 49 -6.93 3.88 52.36
N ILE A 50 -6.32 3.12 51.44
CA ILE A 50 -7.05 2.24 50.51
C ILE A 50 -7.75 1.08 51.24
N ARG A 51 -7.11 0.51 52.27
CA ARG A 51 -7.70 -0.54 53.11
C ARG A 51 -8.89 -0.04 53.91
N GLU A 52 -8.78 1.12 54.54
CA GLU A 52 -9.87 1.75 55.29
C GLU A 52 -11.12 1.98 54.42
N ILE A 53 -10.93 2.49 53.20
CA ILE A 53 -12.02 2.62 52.23
C ILE A 53 -12.59 1.24 51.88
N ALA A 54 -11.74 0.26 51.54
CA ALA A 54 -12.20 -1.08 51.17
C ALA A 54 -13.00 -1.77 52.29
N ASP A 55 -12.59 -1.60 53.55
CA ASP A 55 -13.24 -2.16 54.73
C ASP A 55 -14.58 -1.48 55.01
N ARG A 56 -14.67 -0.14 54.85
CA ARG A 56 -15.93 0.61 54.99
C ARG A 56 -17.03 0.07 54.07
N TYR A 57 -16.68 -0.29 52.83
CA TYR A 57 -17.61 -0.87 51.86
C TYR A 57 -17.63 -2.40 51.87
N LYS A 58 -16.87 -3.05 52.76
CA LYS A 58 -16.77 -4.51 52.92
C LYS A 58 -16.44 -5.20 51.58
N ILE A 59 -15.44 -4.69 50.87
CA ILE A 59 -14.99 -5.23 49.58
C ILE A 59 -13.52 -5.69 49.61
N LYS A 60 -13.21 -6.71 48.81
CA LYS A 60 -11.82 -7.06 48.48
C LYS A 60 -11.46 -6.38 47.17
N LEU A 61 -10.77 -5.24 47.26
CA LEU A 61 -10.47 -4.38 46.11
C LEU A 61 -9.73 -5.12 44.99
N ASN A 62 -8.75 -5.96 45.35
CA ASN A 62 -8.01 -6.80 44.39
C ASN A 62 -8.89 -7.76 43.55
N LYS A 63 -10.07 -8.16 44.06
CA LYS A 63 -11.02 -9.08 43.38
C LYS A 63 -12.19 -8.36 42.70
N LYS A 64 -12.33 -7.04 42.86
CA LYS A 64 -13.46 -6.26 42.33
C LYS A 64 -13.00 -5.06 41.51
N PHE A 65 -13.93 -4.53 40.70
CA PHE A 65 -13.79 -3.28 39.97
C PHE A 65 -12.48 -3.11 39.17
N LYS A 66 -11.93 -4.21 38.61
CA LYS A 66 -10.65 -4.16 37.87
C LYS A 66 -10.68 -3.09 36.77
N ALA A 67 -11.77 -3.01 36.00
CA ALA A 67 -11.94 -2.02 34.94
C ALA A 67 -11.88 -0.57 35.46
N LEU A 68 -12.55 -0.26 36.57
CA LEU A 68 -12.54 1.10 37.14
C LEU A 68 -11.19 1.45 37.79
N ARG A 69 -10.53 0.48 38.43
CA ARG A 69 -9.15 0.66 38.93
C ARG A 69 -8.19 0.97 37.79
N PHE A 70 -8.35 0.25 36.68
CA PHE A 70 -7.56 0.45 35.47
C PHE A 70 -7.84 1.82 34.82
N GLU A 71 -9.10 2.29 34.85
CA GLU A 71 -9.46 3.63 34.38
C GLU A 71 -8.76 4.74 35.19
N LEU A 72 -8.70 4.63 36.51
CA LEU A 72 -7.97 5.58 37.36
C LEU A 72 -6.48 5.62 37.01
N PHE A 73 -5.87 4.46 36.86
CA PHE A 73 -4.47 4.37 36.44
C PHE A 73 -4.24 4.99 35.05
N ARG A 74 -5.13 4.71 34.09
CA ARG A 74 -5.04 5.25 32.74
C ARG A 74 -5.14 6.77 32.70
N LYS A 75 -5.97 7.39 33.57
CA LYS A 75 -6.06 8.85 33.67
C LYS A 75 -4.74 9.48 34.09
N TYR A 76 -4.07 8.89 35.08
CA TYR A 76 -2.75 9.34 35.50
C TYR A 76 -1.72 9.20 34.37
N VAL A 77 -1.66 8.04 33.72
CA VAL A 77 -0.75 7.83 32.57
C VAL A 77 -1.03 8.82 31.44
N HIS A 78 -2.30 9.15 31.16
CA HIS A 78 -2.62 10.14 30.14
C HIS A 78 -2.08 11.52 30.49
N HIS A 79 -2.15 11.91 31.76
CA HIS A 79 -1.60 13.17 32.25
C HIS A 79 -0.07 13.23 32.10
N CYS A 80 0.64 12.18 32.51
CA CYS A 80 2.10 12.07 32.33
C CYS A 80 2.56 12.10 30.87
N LEU A 81 1.65 11.94 29.93
CA LEU A 81 1.96 11.94 28.50
C LEU A 81 1.54 13.23 27.80
N GLU A 82 1.05 14.23 28.54
CA GLU A 82 0.68 15.55 28.00
C GLU A 82 1.91 16.32 27.50
N ASP A 83 3.03 16.23 28.21
CA ASP A 83 4.32 16.86 27.86
C ASP A 83 5.25 15.94 27.05
N GLN A 84 4.82 14.69 26.83
CA GLN A 84 5.55 13.65 26.12
C GLN A 84 6.88 13.24 26.79
N VAL A 85 6.99 13.42 28.10
CA VAL A 85 8.16 13.03 28.88
C VAL A 85 7.70 12.22 30.08
N ILE A 86 8.21 11.00 30.23
CA ILE A 86 8.02 10.23 31.45
C ILE A 86 9.26 10.39 32.32
N ASP A 87 9.17 11.21 33.37
CA ASP A 87 10.28 11.42 34.29
C ASP A 87 10.38 10.36 35.39
N GLN A 88 11.41 10.45 36.23
CA GLN A 88 11.65 9.46 37.28
C GLN A 88 10.61 9.52 38.41
N ASP A 89 10.05 10.68 38.70
CA ASP A 89 9.03 10.86 39.74
C ASP A 89 7.69 10.30 39.28
N GLU A 90 7.38 10.43 37.99
CA GLU A 90 6.23 9.79 37.37
C GLU A 90 6.38 8.27 37.32
N VAL A 91 7.56 7.75 36.99
CA VAL A 91 7.85 6.30 37.09
C VAL A 91 7.62 5.81 38.52
N ASN A 92 8.06 6.55 39.53
CA ASN A 92 7.85 6.21 40.93
C ASN A 92 6.35 6.21 41.28
N THR A 93 5.61 7.21 40.82
CA THR A 93 4.17 7.33 41.05
C THR A 93 3.38 6.24 40.33
N ILE A 94 3.77 5.86 39.11
CA ILE A 94 3.21 4.70 38.38
C ILE A 94 3.37 3.41 39.21
N GLN A 95 4.57 3.17 39.75
CA GLN A 95 4.84 2.00 40.59
C GLN A 95 4.10 2.04 41.93
N HIS A 96 3.82 3.24 42.43
CA HIS A 96 3.03 3.44 43.64
C HIS A 96 1.54 3.15 43.37
N LEU A 97 0.96 3.76 42.34
CA LEU A 97 -0.43 3.56 41.91
C LEU A 97 -0.72 2.10 41.57
N LYS A 98 0.24 1.38 40.98
CA LYS A 98 0.17 -0.08 40.81
C LYS A 98 -0.21 -0.80 42.10
N LYS A 99 0.50 -0.49 43.18
CA LYS A 99 0.33 -1.14 44.49
C LYS A 99 -1.02 -0.76 45.08
N LEU A 100 -1.35 0.54 45.09
CA LEU A 100 -2.61 1.06 45.62
C LEU A 100 -3.83 0.47 44.88
N LEU A 101 -3.74 0.38 43.56
CA LEU A 101 -4.82 -0.09 42.71
C LEU A 101 -4.77 -1.59 42.46
N HIS A 102 -3.89 -2.35 43.12
CA HIS A 102 -3.72 -3.80 42.94
C HIS A 102 -3.67 -4.24 41.47
N LEU A 103 -2.87 -3.55 40.65
CA LEU A 103 -2.65 -3.86 39.24
C LEU A 103 -1.41 -4.76 39.07
N THR A 104 -1.42 -5.55 38.00
CA THR A 104 -0.27 -6.41 37.66
C THR A 104 0.74 -5.64 36.80
N GLU A 105 1.98 -6.14 36.72
CA GLU A 105 2.99 -5.59 35.79
C GLU A 105 2.50 -5.63 34.33
N ALA A 106 1.77 -6.69 33.97
CA ALA A 106 1.20 -6.83 32.63
C ALA A 106 0.13 -5.75 32.35
N ASP A 107 -0.69 -5.40 33.35
CA ASP A 107 -1.70 -4.35 33.21
C ASP A 107 -1.03 -2.98 32.95
N ILE A 108 0.03 -2.64 33.68
CA ILE A 108 0.77 -1.39 33.52
C ILE A 108 1.45 -1.33 32.17
N LYS A 109 2.22 -2.38 31.85
CA LYS A 109 2.95 -2.47 30.60
C LYS A 109 2.00 -2.30 29.42
N HIS A 110 0.81 -2.92 29.47
CA HIS A 110 -0.18 -2.77 28.41
C HIS A 110 -0.65 -1.31 28.24
N VAL A 111 -0.94 -0.57 29.33
CA VAL A 111 -1.37 0.84 29.22
C VAL A 111 -0.24 1.71 28.70
N LEU A 112 0.95 1.59 29.30
CA LEU A 112 2.11 2.37 28.89
C LEU A 112 2.46 2.08 27.44
N ASP A 113 2.66 0.82 27.07
CA ASP A 113 2.97 0.41 25.70
C ASP A 113 1.90 0.92 24.71
N PHE A 114 0.62 0.89 25.08
CA PHE A 114 -0.44 1.36 24.18
C PHE A 114 -0.40 2.88 23.97
N GLU A 115 -0.34 3.67 25.05
CA GLU A 115 -0.41 5.12 24.98
C GLU A 115 0.90 5.73 24.45
N THR A 116 2.07 5.22 24.86
CA THR A 116 3.38 5.69 24.37
C THR A 116 3.58 5.36 22.89
N LYS A 117 3.24 4.14 22.45
CA LYS A 117 3.30 3.77 21.03
C LYS A 117 2.39 4.66 20.20
N LYS A 118 1.19 4.98 20.68
CA LYS A 118 0.25 5.85 19.96
C LYS A 118 0.81 7.25 19.73
N ILE A 119 1.48 7.83 20.74
CA ILE A 119 2.13 9.14 20.61
C ILE A 119 3.31 9.05 19.64
N PHE A 120 4.21 8.09 19.85
CA PHE A 120 5.38 7.90 19.00
C PHE A 120 4.99 7.66 17.53
N ASP A 121 4.01 6.82 17.28
CA ASP A 121 3.45 6.52 15.95
C ASP A 121 2.84 7.77 15.27
N ARG A 122 2.21 8.68 16.03
CA ARG A 122 1.76 9.96 15.50
C ARG A 122 2.93 10.85 15.09
N GLU A 123 3.95 10.99 15.93
CA GLU A 123 5.10 11.86 15.63
C GLU A 123 5.94 11.28 14.48
N VAL A 124 6.12 9.96 14.42
CA VAL A 124 6.74 9.27 13.28
C VAL A 124 5.97 9.57 11.99
N ARG A 125 4.64 9.46 11.98
CA ARG A 125 3.82 9.80 10.80
C ARG A 125 4.07 11.21 10.30
N ILE A 126 4.20 12.17 11.21
CA ILE A 126 4.49 13.57 10.85
C ILE A 126 5.88 13.66 10.23
N ALA A 127 6.88 13.07 10.89
CA ALA A 127 8.27 13.12 10.47
C ALA A 127 8.54 12.44 9.11
N VAL A 128 7.78 11.41 8.73
CA VAL A 128 7.96 10.74 7.42
C VAL A 128 6.98 11.22 6.34
N SER A 129 6.11 12.18 6.65
CA SER A 129 4.96 12.52 5.81
C SER A 129 5.33 13.09 4.43
N ASP A 130 6.48 13.75 4.31
CA ASP A 130 7.00 14.30 3.06
C ASP A 130 7.88 13.30 2.28
N GLY A 131 8.01 12.07 2.80
CA GLY A 131 8.86 11.03 2.23
C GLY A 131 10.34 11.24 2.50
N LYS A 132 10.72 12.19 3.36
CA LYS A 132 12.09 12.47 3.76
C LYS A 132 12.20 12.33 5.27
N LEU A 133 13.36 11.87 5.74
CA LEU A 133 13.65 11.82 7.17
C LEU A 133 15.00 12.49 7.43
N THR A 134 14.92 13.75 7.83
CA THR A 134 16.09 14.60 8.08
C THR A 134 16.85 14.18 9.34
N GLN A 135 18.09 14.65 9.50
CA GLN A 135 18.86 14.35 10.71
C GLN A 135 18.18 14.94 11.97
N ASP A 136 17.65 16.16 11.89
CA ASP A 136 16.94 16.80 12.99
C ASP A 136 15.70 16.00 13.42
N GLU A 137 14.96 15.42 12.48
CA GLU A 137 13.81 14.55 12.78
C GLU A 137 14.25 13.22 13.40
N LYS A 138 15.35 12.64 12.93
CA LYS A 138 15.93 11.43 13.56
C LYS A 138 16.30 11.72 15.01
N ASP A 139 16.95 12.84 15.28
CA ASP A 139 17.38 13.24 16.62
C ASP A 139 16.17 13.51 17.53
N LYS A 140 15.13 14.18 17.01
CA LYS A 140 13.86 14.38 17.74
C LYS A 140 13.16 13.07 18.07
N LEU A 141 13.07 12.14 17.12
CA LEU A 141 12.47 10.82 17.34
C LEU A 141 13.28 9.99 18.34
N GLU A 142 14.61 10.06 18.30
CA GLU A 142 15.47 9.39 19.28
C GLU A 142 15.31 9.95 20.69
N MET A 143 15.17 11.28 20.83
CA MET A 143 14.85 11.91 22.11
C MET A 143 13.45 11.51 22.60
N LEU A 144 12.44 11.57 21.73
CA LEU A 144 11.08 11.16 22.05
C LEU A 144 11.01 9.69 22.48
N LYS A 145 11.72 8.80 21.80
CA LYS A 145 11.83 7.37 22.16
C LYS A 145 12.32 7.21 23.59
N LYS A 146 13.37 7.94 23.98
CA LYS A 146 13.93 7.92 25.36
C LYS A 146 12.93 8.47 26.36
N ASN A 147 12.32 9.61 26.06
CA ASN A 147 11.34 10.28 26.92
C ASN A 147 10.11 9.41 27.17
N LEU A 148 9.68 8.62 26.18
CA LEU A 148 8.54 7.70 26.28
C LEU A 148 8.93 6.30 26.79
N LEU A 149 10.20 6.09 27.16
CA LEU A 149 10.73 4.80 27.64
C LEU A 149 10.47 3.62 26.68
N LEU A 150 10.46 3.88 25.37
CA LEU A 150 10.22 2.88 24.35
C LEU A 150 11.49 2.06 24.07
N ASN A 151 11.31 0.75 23.85
CA ASN A 151 12.40 -0.10 23.41
C ASN A 151 12.73 0.10 21.92
N ASP A 152 13.97 -0.18 21.54
CA ASP A 152 14.47 0.02 20.17
C ASP A 152 13.69 -0.78 19.12
N GLN A 153 13.28 -2.02 19.44
CA GLN A 153 12.55 -2.86 18.49
C GLN A 153 11.19 -2.25 18.14
N THR A 154 10.45 -1.81 19.15
CA THR A 154 9.14 -1.17 18.97
C THR A 154 9.25 0.12 18.17
N ALA A 155 10.24 0.96 18.48
CA ALA A 155 10.47 2.20 17.74
C ALA A 155 10.80 1.93 16.27
N LYS A 156 11.68 0.94 16.01
CA LYS A 156 12.02 0.50 14.64
C LYS A 156 10.81 -0.06 13.90
N ASP A 157 9.96 -0.85 14.54
CA ASP A 157 8.77 -1.42 13.91
C ASP A 157 7.75 -0.33 13.53
N ILE A 158 7.56 0.66 14.40
CA ILE A 158 6.69 1.81 14.13
C ILE A 158 7.26 2.66 12.98
N LEU A 159 8.57 2.95 12.99
CA LEU A 159 9.23 3.67 11.90
C LEU A 159 9.08 2.92 10.58
N ASN A 160 9.45 1.65 10.54
CA ASN A 160 9.39 0.83 9.33
C ASN A 160 7.96 0.72 8.78
N SER A 161 6.96 0.49 9.64
CA SER A 161 5.57 0.36 9.19
C SER A 161 5.02 1.65 8.58
N ASN A 162 5.31 2.80 9.18
CA ASN A 162 4.91 4.09 8.65
C ASN A 162 5.69 4.46 7.38
N SER A 163 7.01 4.28 7.35
CA SER A 163 7.82 4.53 6.16
C SER A 163 7.39 3.65 4.97
N ASN A 164 7.12 2.36 5.20
CA ASN A 164 6.60 1.46 4.17
C ASN A 164 5.23 1.92 3.65
N LYS A 165 4.39 2.48 4.52
CA LYS A 165 3.10 3.03 4.10
C LYS A 165 3.28 4.22 3.16
N ILE A 166 4.15 5.17 3.50
CA ILE A 166 4.44 6.33 2.63
C ILE A 166 4.94 5.89 1.25
N LEU A 167 5.87 4.94 1.19
CA LEU A 167 6.38 4.42 -0.07
C LEU A 167 5.28 3.72 -0.89
N ARG A 168 4.43 2.91 -0.25
CA ARG A 168 3.30 2.25 -0.92
C ARG A 168 2.28 3.25 -1.46
N ASP A 169 1.88 4.21 -0.63
CA ASP A 169 0.95 5.27 -1.02
C ASP A 169 1.53 6.09 -2.19
N PHE A 170 2.85 6.34 -2.21
CA PHE A 170 3.52 6.96 -3.34
C PHE A 170 3.45 6.10 -4.60
N ILE A 171 3.81 4.81 -4.50
CA ILE A 171 3.79 3.87 -5.62
C ILE A 171 2.38 3.75 -6.21
N ASP A 172 1.36 3.56 -5.38
CA ASP A 172 -0.03 3.41 -5.80
C ASP A 172 -0.54 4.66 -6.54
N ASN A 173 -0.13 5.85 -6.10
CA ASN A 173 -0.45 7.10 -6.79
C ASN A 173 0.31 7.24 -8.11
N ALA A 174 1.63 6.96 -8.11
CA ALA A 174 2.48 7.07 -9.28
C ALA A 174 2.03 6.16 -10.43
N ILE A 175 1.53 4.95 -10.12
CA ILE A 175 1.04 3.99 -11.14
C ILE A 175 -0.46 4.08 -11.41
N SER A 176 -1.17 5.04 -10.81
CA SER A 176 -2.63 5.15 -10.93
C SER A 176 -3.11 5.41 -12.35
N ASP A 177 -2.26 6.01 -13.19
CA ASP A 177 -2.49 6.25 -14.61
C ASP A 177 -1.89 5.15 -15.51
N GLU A 178 -1.44 4.04 -14.91
CA GLU A 178 -0.71 2.95 -15.55
C GLU A 178 0.58 3.42 -16.26
N ARG A 179 1.19 4.51 -15.77
CA ARG A 179 2.51 4.99 -16.20
C ARG A 179 3.44 5.12 -15.01
N LEU A 180 4.72 5.24 -15.33
CA LEU A 180 5.74 5.59 -14.35
C LEU A 180 6.81 6.40 -15.07
N SER A 181 6.81 7.70 -14.84
CA SER A 181 7.82 8.60 -15.39
C SER A 181 9.18 8.41 -14.74
N ASP A 182 10.23 8.90 -15.41
CA ASP A 182 11.58 8.90 -14.82
C ASP A 182 11.63 9.78 -13.56
N GLU A 183 10.91 10.91 -13.51
CA GLU A 183 10.82 11.76 -12.32
C GLU A 183 10.17 11.05 -11.12
N GLU A 184 9.08 10.31 -11.36
CA GLU A 184 8.43 9.51 -10.32
C GLU A 184 9.29 8.35 -9.86
N PHE A 185 10.01 7.71 -10.78
CA PHE A 185 10.95 6.64 -10.46
C PHE A 185 12.11 7.14 -9.61
N GLU A 186 12.70 8.29 -9.94
CA GLU A 186 13.75 8.90 -9.12
C GLU A 186 13.22 9.30 -7.75
N LYS A 187 12.03 9.91 -7.67
CA LYS A 187 11.40 10.27 -6.40
C LYS A 187 11.09 9.04 -5.53
N MET A 188 10.67 7.92 -6.14
CA MET A 188 10.50 6.64 -5.43
C MET A 188 11.83 6.19 -4.80
N ASN A 189 12.93 6.28 -5.55
CA ASN A 189 14.26 5.91 -5.06
C ASN A 189 14.73 6.85 -3.94
N GLU A 190 14.49 8.16 -4.07
CA GLU A 190 14.79 9.14 -3.02
C GLU A 190 14.06 8.83 -1.71
N ILE A 191 12.76 8.52 -1.78
CA ILE A 191 11.96 8.13 -0.60
C ILE A 191 12.54 6.88 0.05
N SER A 192 12.82 5.85 -0.74
CA SER A 192 13.41 4.60 -0.26
C SER A 192 14.75 4.83 0.46
N GLN A 193 15.64 5.64 -0.14
CA GLN A 193 16.93 5.97 0.45
C GLN A 193 16.81 6.83 1.70
N SER A 194 15.98 7.89 1.67
CA SER A 194 15.84 8.84 2.78
C SER A 194 15.25 8.17 4.02
N LEU A 195 14.24 7.32 3.83
CA LEU A 195 13.58 6.59 4.90
C LEU A 195 14.33 5.31 5.32
N GLY A 196 15.40 4.94 4.60
CA GLY A 196 16.22 3.75 4.90
C GLY A 196 15.44 2.44 4.76
N ILE A 197 14.44 2.40 3.86
CA ILE A 197 13.61 1.22 3.62
C ILE A 197 13.91 0.65 2.24
N GLU A 198 14.00 -0.67 2.17
CA GLU A 198 13.94 -1.35 0.88
C GLU A 198 12.46 -1.57 0.49
N PRO A 199 12.09 -1.33 -0.78
CA PRO A 199 10.75 -1.61 -1.25
C PRO A 199 10.50 -3.13 -1.16
N ASN A 200 9.72 -3.56 -0.15
CA ASN A 200 9.23 -4.93 -0.10
C ASN A 200 8.07 -5.10 -1.09
N LEU A 201 8.43 -5.18 -2.36
CA LEU A 201 7.51 -5.35 -3.47
C LEU A 201 7.46 -6.82 -3.87
N ASP A 202 6.25 -7.35 -4.01
CA ASP A 202 6.04 -8.68 -4.58
C ASP A 202 6.41 -8.69 -6.08
N ALA A 203 6.63 -9.89 -6.62
CA ALA A 203 7.10 -10.07 -7.99
C ALA A 203 6.17 -9.41 -9.02
N LYS A 204 4.85 -9.43 -8.77
CA LYS A 204 3.85 -8.85 -9.68
C LYS A 204 3.92 -7.32 -9.70
N THR A 205 4.07 -6.68 -8.54
CA THR A 205 4.22 -5.22 -8.47
C THR A 205 5.51 -4.77 -9.16
N LYS A 206 6.61 -5.51 -8.98
CA LYS A 206 7.87 -5.23 -9.71
C LYS A 206 7.69 -5.35 -11.23
N GLU A 207 7.00 -6.37 -11.71
CA GLU A 207 6.72 -6.54 -13.14
C GLU A 207 5.85 -5.38 -13.67
N ASN A 208 4.80 -4.99 -12.92
CA ASN A 208 3.93 -3.88 -13.30
C ASN A 208 4.70 -2.55 -13.36
N LEU A 209 5.56 -2.25 -12.38
CA LEU A 209 6.39 -1.04 -12.38
C LEU A 209 7.31 -0.98 -13.60
N GLN A 210 7.97 -2.10 -13.92
CA GLN A 210 8.82 -2.19 -15.12
C GLN A 210 8.00 -1.96 -16.40
N ARG A 211 6.79 -2.53 -16.45
CA ARG A 211 5.89 -2.39 -17.60
C ARG A 211 5.38 -0.97 -17.76
N TYR A 212 4.94 -0.32 -16.69
CA TYR A 212 4.46 1.07 -16.71
C TYR A 212 5.57 2.07 -17.02
N ARG A 213 6.79 1.80 -16.56
CA ARG A 213 7.96 2.58 -16.97
C ARG A 213 8.22 2.44 -18.47
N LEU A 214 8.18 1.22 -19.01
CA LEU A 214 8.34 0.99 -20.45
C LEU A 214 7.23 1.69 -21.26
N TYR A 215 5.99 1.67 -20.78
CA TYR A 215 4.90 2.40 -21.43
C TYR A 215 5.16 3.90 -21.50
N TRP A 216 5.60 4.49 -20.40
CA TRP A 216 5.96 5.90 -20.36
C TRP A 216 7.13 6.20 -21.31
N THR A 217 8.16 5.34 -21.36
CA THR A 217 9.28 5.46 -22.29
C THR A 217 8.82 5.43 -23.74
N ILE A 218 7.90 4.54 -24.11
CA ILE A 218 7.37 4.45 -25.48
C ILE A 218 6.60 5.72 -25.88
N GLU A 219 5.88 6.34 -24.94
CA GLU A 219 5.07 7.52 -25.22
C GLU A 219 5.87 8.82 -25.25
N ASN A 220 6.84 8.98 -24.34
CA ASN A 220 7.48 10.27 -24.05
C ASN A 220 9.01 10.27 -24.22
N GLY A 221 9.65 9.10 -24.28
CA GLY A 221 11.11 8.95 -24.32
C GLY A 221 11.63 8.45 -25.66
N GLU A 222 12.92 8.08 -25.67
CA GLU A 222 13.54 7.38 -26.79
C GLU A 222 13.16 5.90 -26.77
N LEU A 223 12.69 5.37 -27.90
CA LEU A 223 12.33 3.97 -28.00
C LEU A 223 13.55 3.07 -27.78
N PRO A 224 13.46 2.03 -26.93
CA PRO A 224 14.58 1.13 -26.67
C PRO A 224 14.96 0.36 -27.93
N ILE A 225 16.24 0.37 -28.28
CA ILE A 225 16.79 -0.31 -29.46
C ILE A 225 17.58 -1.54 -29.02
N TYR A 226 17.39 -2.65 -29.74
CA TYR A 226 18.23 -3.83 -29.60
C TYR A 226 19.58 -3.60 -30.30
N THR A 227 20.66 -3.48 -29.52
CA THR A 227 22.02 -3.20 -30.02
C THR A 227 22.59 -4.35 -30.86
N ASN A 228 22.27 -5.59 -30.51
CA ASN A 228 22.71 -6.80 -31.20
C ASN A 228 21.49 -7.57 -31.75
N PRO A 229 20.93 -7.15 -32.91
CA PRO A 229 19.79 -7.82 -33.52
C PRO A 229 20.18 -9.24 -33.95
N PRO A 230 19.35 -10.26 -33.71
CA PRO A 230 19.63 -11.63 -34.15
C PRO A 230 19.42 -11.85 -35.66
N ILE A 231 19.06 -10.79 -36.39
CA ILE A 231 18.79 -10.80 -37.82
C ILE A 231 19.55 -9.67 -38.51
N ASN A 232 19.84 -9.86 -39.80
CA ASN A 232 20.39 -8.79 -40.63
C ASN A 232 19.30 -7.73 -40.91
N ILE A 233 19.49 -6.53 -40.38
CA ILE A 233 18.65 -5.35 -40.64
C ILE A 233 19.35 -4.40 -41.63
N GLN A 234 18.57 -3.62 -42.38
CA GLN A 234 19.11 -2.71 -43.39
C GLN A 234 19.90 -1.56 -42.74
N LYS A 235 20.86 -0.99 -43.48
CA LYS A 235 21.51 0.27 -43.09
C LYS A 235 20.40 1.32 -42.90
N SER A 236 20.32 1.95 -41.73
CA SER A 236 19.24 2.85 -41.23
C SER A 236 17.93 2.19 -40.70
N GLU A 237 17.94 0.89 -40.42
CA GLU A 237 16.90 0.24 -39.61
C GLU A 237 17.40 -0.06 -38.19
N ASN A 238 16.57 0.24 -37.20
CA ASN A 238 16.77 -0.15 -35.81
C ASN A 238 15.69 -1.16 -35.40
N LEU A 239 16.05 -2.16 -34.59
CA LEU A 239 15.13 -3.16 -34.05
C LEU A 239 14.58 -2.67 -32.70
N TYR A 240 13.25 -2.59 -32.57
CA TYR A 240 12.56 -2.08 -31.37
C TYR A 240 11.82 -3.17 -30.59
N PHE A 241 11.34 -4.21 -31.28
CA PHE A 241 10.63 -5.32 -30.63
C PHE A 241 10.98 -6.66 -31.27
N MET A 242 11.05 -7.70 -30.42
CA MET A 242 11.16 -9.10 -30.84
C MET A 242 10.21 -9.96 -29.99
N GLY A 243 9.49 -10.88 -30.63
CA GLY A 243 8.61 -11.82 -29.94
C GLY A 243 8.22 -13.02 -30.80
N ARG A 244 7.70 -14.08 -30.18
CA ARG A 244 7.11 -15.21 -30.92
C ARG A 244 5.64 -14.96 -31.19
N VAL A 245 5.22 -15.26 -32.42
CA VAL A 245 3.82 -15.10 -32.85
C VAL A 245 3.35 -16.25 -33.72
N ASN A 246 2.04 -16.47 -33.72
CA ASN A 246 1.37 -17.23 -34.77
C ASN A 246 0.85 -16.25 -35.82
N TRP A 247 1.20 -16.49 -37.09
CA TRP A 247 0.72 -15.73 -38.23
C TRP A 247 -0.58 -16.35 -38.73
N GLN A 248 -1.69 -15.64 -38.57
CA GLN A 248 -3.00 -16.08 -39.01
C GLN A 248 -3.48 -15.23 -40.19
N GLU A 249 -4.17 -15.85 -41.16
CA GLU A 249 -4.80 -15.14 -42.28
C GLU A 249 -6.25 -15.62 -42.45
N GLN A 250 -7.15 -14.71 -42.81
CA GLN A 250 -8.51 -15.08 -43.21
C GLN A 250 -8.46 -15.85 -44.55
N ARG A 251 -9.15 -16.98 -44.61
CA ARG A 251 -9.47 -17.67 -45.87
C ARG A 251 -10.98 -17.61 -46.08
N ARG A 252 -11.39 -17.06 -47.22
CA ARG A 252 -12.78 -16.90 -47.62
C ARG A 252 -13.49 -18.26 -47.61
N VAL A 253 -14.46 -18.43 -46.73
CA VAL A 253 -15.57 -19.35 -46.96
C VAL A 253 -16.85 -18.53 -46.95
N THR A 254 -17.66 -18.68 -47.99
CA THR A 254 -18.80 -17.81 -48.28
C THR A 254 -19.86 -17.87 -47.18
N LYS A 255 -19.86 -16.92 -46.23
CA LYS A 255 -21.03 -16.21 -45.70
C LYS A 255 -20.61 -15.13 -44.69
N ARG A 256 -21.37 -14.02 -44.71
CA ARG A 256 -21.13 -12.71 -44.07
C ARG A 256 -21.11 -12.82 -42.54
N ILE A 257 -19.99 -12.45 -41.90
CA ILE A 257 -19.91 -12.34 -40.43
C ILE A 257 -20.28 -10.92 -40.01
N ASN A 258 -21.30 -10.80 -39.16
CA ASN A 258 -21.54 -9.62 -38.35
C ASN A 258 -20.78 -9.77 -37.04
N TYR A 259 -19.93 -8.80 -36.70
CA TYR A 259 -19.36 -8.67 -35.36
C TYR A 259 -20.49 -8.29 -34.38
N GLY A 260 -21.21 -9.28 -33.85
CA GLY A 260 -22.33 -9.07 -32.94
C GLY A 260 -21.93 -9.14 -31.48
N GLY A 261 -21.80 -7.98 -30.82
CA GLY A 261 -21.66 -7.86 -29.37
C GLY A 261 -21.27 -6.43 -28.95
N PRO A 262 -21.64 -5.96 -27.75
CA PRO A 262 -21.16 -4.68 -27.24
C PRO A 262 -19.63 -4.71 -27.14
N THR A 263 -18.96 -3.95 -28.01
CA THR A 263 -17.50 -3.84 -28.01
C THR A 263 -17.09 -2.64 -27.19
N ALA A 264 -16.53 -2.89 -26.00
CA ALA A 264 -15.88 -1.84 -25.22
C ALA A 264 -14.46 -1.62 -25.74
N ARG A 265 -13.96 -0.39 -25.68
CA ARG A 265 -12.56 -0.06 -25.97
C ARG A 265 -11.85 0.23 -24.64
N ILE A 266 -10.82 -0.54 -24.33
CA ILE A 266 -9.97 -0.29 -23.15
C ILE A 266 -8.72 0.43 -23.64
N LYS A 267 -8.45 1.63 -23.12
CA LYS A 267 -7.23 2.37 -23.44
C LYS A 267 -6.03 1.66 -22.83
N ILE A 268 -4.98 1.45 -23.63
CA ILE A 268 -3.69 0.94 -23.16
C ILE A 268 -2.68 2.09 -23.15
N ALA A 269 -2.77 2.95 -24.16
CA ALA A 269 -1.89 4.08 -24.40
C ALA A 269 -2.60 5.18 -25.17
N LYS A 270 -1.98 6.35 -25.26
CA LYS A 270 -2.50 7.41 -26.13
C LYS A 270 -2.51 6.90 -27.58
N GLY A 271 -3.70 6.88 -28.20
CA GLY A 271 -3.88 6.36 -29.56
C GLY A 271 -4.02 4.83 -29.69
N VAL A 272 -3.82 4.06 -28.62
CA VAL A 272 -3.89 2.58 -28.64
C VAL A 272 -4.97 2.08 -27.70
N TYR A 273 -5.98 1.42 -28.27
CA TYR A 273 -7.12 0.87 -27.52
C TYR A 273 -7.32 -0.61 -27.84
N TYR A 274 -7.40 -1.45 -26.82
CA TYR A 274 -7.89 -2.81 -26.96
C TYR A 274 -9.36 -2.81 -27.27
N ARG A 275 -9.76 -3.60 -28.27
CA ARG A 275 -11.17 -4.01 -28.40
C ARG A 275 -11.45 -5.14 -27.40
N MET A 276 -12.45 -4.96 -26.55
CA MET A 276 -12.90 -5.94 -25.56
C MET A 276 -13.58 -7.12 -26.28
N GLY A 277 -12.76 -8.13 -26.58
CA GLY A 277 -13.08 -9.38 -27.23
C GLY A 277 -11.78 -10.09 -27.57
N SER A 278 -11.69 -11.40 -27.39
CA SER A 278 -10.59 -12.17 -27.99
C SER A 278 -11.00 -12.60 -29.39
N ILE A 279 -10.05 -12.69 -30.31
CA ILE A 279 -10.30 -13.46 -31.53
C ILE A 279 -10.24 -14.93 -31.13
N ALA A 280 -11.37 -15.46 -30.64
CA ALA A 280 -11.52 -16.89 -30.40
C ALA A 280 -11.86 -17.56 -31.73
N ALA A 281 -10.95 -18.40 -32.22
CA ALA A 281 -11.23 -19.30 -33.34
C ALA A 281 -12.26 -20.35 -32.88
N LYS A 282 -13.54 -19.98 -32.83
CA LYS A 282 -14.62 -20.94 -32.54
C LYS A 282 -14.94 -21.70 -33.83
N SER A 283 -14.67 -23.00 -33.81
CA SER A 283 -14.86 -23.90 -34.94
C SER A 283 -16.35 -24.23 -35.17
N VAL A 284 -17.10 -23.33 -35.79
CA VAL A 284 -18.37 -23.70 -36.44
C VAL A 284 -18.51 -22.86 -37.73
N SER A 285 -18.00 -23.40 -38.84
CA SER A 285 -18.20 -22.95 -40.23
C SER A 285 -18.54 -21.45 -40.45
N GLU A 286 -17.59 -20.56 -40.12
CA GLU A 286 -17.52 -19.11 -40.40
C GLU A 286 -16.02 -18.77 -40.61
N ASP A 287 -15.64 -17.68 -41.31
CA ASP A 287 -14.23 -17.32 -41.64
C ASP A 287 -13.22 -17.65 -40.51
N VAL A 288 -12.62 -18.84 -40.58
CA VAL A 288 -11.73 -19.32 -39.51
C VAL A 288 -10.37 -18.70 -39.74
N TRP A 289 -9.89 -17.90 -38.78
CA TRP A 289 -8.49 -17.54 -38.69
C TRP A 289 -7.66 -18.82 -38.59
N LYS A 290 -6.97 -19.17 -39.69
CA LYS A 290 -6.13 -20.37 -39.73
C LYS A 290 -4.71 -19.94 -39.42
N VAL A 291 -4.10 -20.59 -38.43
CA VAL A 291 -2.66 -20.49 -38.19
C VAL A 291 -1.93 -21.00 -39.44
N ILE A 292 -1.30 -20.08 -40.15
CA ILE A 292 -0.57 -20.37 -41.40
C ILE A 292 0.84 -20.83 -41.05
N ASP A 293 1.48 -20.11 -40.14
CA ASP A 293 2.85 -20.32 -39.72
C ASP A 293 3.06 -19.79 -38.30
N SER A 294 4.13 -20.22 -37.65
CA SER A 294 4.54 -19.75 -36.33
C SER A 294 6.03 -19.45 -36.37
N GLY A 295 6.47 -18.40 -35.67
CA GLY A 295 7.85 -17.97 -35.76
C GLY A 295 8.19 -16.71 -34.96
N ASN A 296 9.36 -16.16 -35.24
CA ASN A 296 9.82 -14.93 -34.61
C ASN A 296 9.35 -13.72 -35.42
N LEU A 297 8.83 -12.73 -34.71
CA LEU A 297 8.47 -11.42 -35.21
C LEU A 297 9.52 -10.40 -34.77
N TYR A 298 9.89 -9.50 -35.68
CA TYR A 298 10.79 -8.39 -35.44
C TYR A 298 10.13 -7.10 -35.95
N LEU A 299 10.11 -6.04 -35.13
CA LEU A 299 9.59 -4.73 -35.50
C LEU A 299 10.75 -3.74 -35.61
N THR A 300 10.89 -3.13 -36.78
CA THR A 300 11.83 -2.02 -37.01
C THR A 300 11.07 -0.73 -37.27
N ASN A 301 11.78 0.40 -37.31
CA ASN A 301 11.23 1.70 -37.74
C ASN A 301 10.73 1.73 -39.19
N LYS A 302 10.90 0.66 -39.99
CA LYS A 302 10.44 0.63 -41.38
C LYS A 302 9.50 -0.52 -41.70
N ARG A 303 9.59 -1.65 -40.99
CA ARG A 303 8.84 -2.85 -41.32
C ARG A 303 8.72 -3.84 -40.16
N ILE A 304 7.68 -4.64 -40.24
CA ILE A 304 7.50 -5.88 -39.49
C ILE A 304 8.10 -7.02 -40.32
N ILE A 305 8.98 -7.80 -39.71
CA ILE A 305 9.64 -8.96 -40.32
C ILE A 305 9.19 -10.19 -39.54
N PHE A 306 8.56 -11.14 -40.22
CA PHE A 306 8.18 -12.42 -39.67
C PHE A 306 9.08 -13.51 -40.25
N MET A 307 9.76 -14.24 -39.38
CA MET A 307 10.57 -15.40 -39.71
C MET A 307 9.87 -16.66 -39.20
N GLY A 308 9.05 -17.24 -40.08
CA GLY A 308 8.25 -18.42 -39.80
C GLY A 308 8.97 -19.73 -40.13
N SER A 309 8.44 -20.81 -39.57
CA SER A 309 8.92 -22.18 -39.84
C SER A 309 8.71 -22.62 -41.29
N LYS A 310 7.72 -22.06 -41.99
CA LYS A 310 7.38 -22.40 -43.39
C LYS A 310 7.85 -21.32 -44.36
N GLY A 311 8.07 -20.10 -43.89
CA GLY A 311 8.64 -19.04 -44.72
C GLY A 311 8.67 -17.69 -44.02
N ASN A 312 9.38 -16.75 -44.67
CA ASN A 312 9.53 -15.39 -44.18
C ASN A 312 8.49 -14.47 -44.82
N LYS A 313 7.98 -13.51 -44.06
CA LYS A 313 7.06 -12.46 -44.52
C LYS A 313 7.54 -11.10 -44.06
N THR A 314 7.19 -10.05 -44.80
CA THR A 314 7.54 -8.68 -44.45
C THR A 314 6.36 -7.76 -44.72
N ILE A 315 6.07 -6.85 -43.78
CA ILE A 315 5.07 -5.80 -43.90
C ILE A 315 5.80 -4.47 -43.72
N ARG A 316 5.83 -3.61 -44.74
CA ARG A 316 6.36 -2.25 -44.57
C ARG A 316 5.36 -1.42 -43.77
N LEU A 317 5.84 -0.59 -42.83
CA LEU A 317 4.94 0.18 -41.97
C LEU A 317 4.13 1.21 -42.75
N ASN A 318 4.72 1.83 -43.79
CA ASN A 318 4.00 2.74 -44.70
C ASN A 318 2.95 2.05 -45.61
N LYS A 319 2.77 0.74 -45.46
CA LYS A 319 1.75 -0.08 -46.14
C LYS A 319 0.68 -0.59 -45.19
N VAL A 320 0.77 -0.24 -43.90
CA VAL A 320 -0.25 -0.51 -42.89
C VAL A 320 -1.26 0.64 -42.90
N LEU A 321 -2.52 0.31 -43.13
CA LEU A 321 -3.63 1.29 -43.16
C LEU A 321 -4.25 1.49 -41.78
N ASP A 322 -4.39 0.42 -41.01
CA ASP A 322 -5.03 0.42 -39.69
C ASP A 322 -4.51 -0.77 -38.87
N ILE A 323 -4.53 -0.62 -37.55
CA ILE A 323 -4.25 -1.72 -36.63
C ILE A 323 -5.36 -1.81 -35.58
N THR A 324 -5.77 -3.02 -35.25
CA THR A 324 -6.72 -3.26 -34.16
C THR A 324 -6.10 -4.23 -33.14
N PRO A 325 -5.61 -3.73 -31.99
CA PRO A 325 -5.15 -4.56 -30.89
C PRO A 325 -6.29 -5.29 -30.18
N TYR A 326 -6.05 -6.55 -29.82
CA TYR A 326 -6.88 -7.42 -28.99
C TYR A 326 -6.02 -8.02 -27.87
N LYS A 327 -6.65 -8.61 -26.84
CA LYS A 327 -5.89 -9.22 -25.72
C LYS A 327 -4.92 -10.33 -26.16
N ASN A 328 -5.24 -11.06 -27.24
CA ASN A 328 -4.45 -12.18 -27.74
C ASN A 328 -3.62 -11.87 -29.00
N GLY A 329 -3.66 -10.63 -29.50
CA GLY A 329 -2.91 -10.29 -30.70
C GLY A 329 -3.33 -9.00 -31.38
N VAL A 330 -2.73 -8.74 -32.54
CA VAL A 330 -2.95 -7.50 -33.31
C VAL A 330 -3.41 -7.85 -34.72
N ASP A 331 -4.56 -7.32 -35.12
CA ASP A 331 -5.04 -7.36 -36.50
C ASP A 331 -4.39 -6.21 -37.28
N ILE A 332 -3.76 -6.53 -38.40
CA ILE A 332 -3.03 -5.55 -39.23
C ILE A 332 -3.72 -5.45 -40.59
N GLN A 333 -4.31 -4.30 -40.86
CA GLN A 333 -4.92 -4.00 -42.15
C GLN A 333 -3.88 -3.37 -43.09
N LYS A 334 -3.67 -3.99 -44.25
CA LYS A 334 -2.67 -3.53 -45.24
C LYS A 334 -3.33 -2.92 -46.47
N ASP A 335 -2.59 -2.08 -47.17
CA ASP A 335 -3.03 -1.50 -48.45
C ASP A 335 -3.17 -2.56 -49.56
N THR A 336 -2.37 -3.62 -49.49
CA THR A 336 -2.25 -4.65 -50.52
C THR A 336 -1.96 -6.02 -49.91
N GLY A 337 -2.44 -7.07 -50.59
CA GLY A 337 -2.31 -8.46 -50.15
C GLY A 337 -3.22 -8.82 -48.97
N LYS A 338 -3.01 -10.00 -48.38
CA LYS A 338 -3.82 -10.49 -47.25
C LYS A 338 -3.38 -9.85 -45.93
N SER A 339 -4.33 -9.25 -45.22
CA SER A 339 -4.19 -8.75 -43.85
C SER A 339 -4.01 -9.89 -42.85
N PRO A 340 -2.92 -9.91 -42.06
CA PRO A 340 -2.71 -10.93 -41.05
C PRO A 340 -3.24 -10.52 -39.67
N PHE A 341 -3.60 -11.52 -38.88
CA PHE A 341 -3.68 -11.39 -37.43
C PHE A 341 -2.42 -12.01 -36.82
N LEU A 342 -1.70 -11.21 -36.06
CA LEU A 342 -0.52 -11.64 -35.32
C LEU A 342 -0.97 -12.03 -33.90
N GLU A 343 -1.04 -13.32 -33.62
CA GLU A 343 -1.40 -13.82 -32.30
C GLU A 343 -0.13 -13.95 -31.43
N PHE A 344 -0.16 -13.37 -30.24
CA PHE A 344 0.95 -13.40 -29.28
C PHE A 344 0.52 -14.11 -28.00
N SER A 345 1.48 -14.73 -27.32
CA SER A 345 1.27 -15.24 -25.96
C SER A 345 1.46 -14.17 -24.88
N THR A 346 2.31 -13.17 -25.12
CA THR A 346 2.64 -12.08 -24.19
C THR A 346 3.01 -10.81 -24.97
N ASN A 347 3.10 -9.67 -24.27
CA ASN A 347 3.62 -8.38 -24.79
C ASN A 347 2.87 -7.79 -25.99
N VAL A 348 1.58 -8.12 -26.14
CA VAL A 348 0.71 -7.53 -27.19
C VAL A 348 0.61 -6.02 -27.02
N ASP A 349 0.53 -5.58 -25.78
CA ASP A 349 0.49 -4.18 -25.34
C ASP A 349 1.72 -3.43 -25.84
N ILE A 350 2.91 -3.92 -25.46
CA ILE A 350 4.21 -3.33 -25.83
C ILE A 350 4.37 -3.27 -27.34
N PHE A 351 4.09 -4.38 -28.05
CA PHE A 351 4.17 -4.41 -29.51
C PHE A 351 3.21 -3.40 -30.15
N SER A 352 1.96 -3.32 -29.68
CA SER A 352 0.95 -2.41 -30.21
C SER A 352 1.36 -0.95 -30.00
N MET A 353 1.85 -0.62 -28.81
CA MET A 353 2.32 0.74 -28.49
C MET A 353 3.51 1.16 -29.36
N MET A 354 4.51 0.28 -29.49
CA MET A 354 5.67 0.56 -30.35
C MET A 354 5.27 0.67 -31.82
N LEU A 355 4.35 -0.18 -32.30
CA LEU A 355 3.90 -0.15 -33.68
C LEU A 355 3.17 1.16 -34.01
N VAL A 356 2.24 1.60 -33.17
CA VAL A 356 1.55 2.89 -33.37
C VAL A 356 2.56 4.04 -33.32
N ARG A 357 3.44 4.06 -32.32
CA ARG A 357 4.44 5.11 -32.18
C ARG A 357 5.33 5.22 -33.43
N LEU A 358 5.83 4.09 -33.93
CA LEU A 358 6.65 4.05 -35.14
C LEU A 358 5.86 4.41 -36.40
N MET A 359 4.57 4.10 -36.47
CA MET A 359 3.72 4.50 -37.60
C MET A 359 3.45 6.01 -37.63
N ASP A 360 3.33 6.65 -36.46
CA ASP A 360 3.13 8.10 -36.33
C ASP A 360 4.41 8.90 -36.67
N GLU A 361 5.59 8.26 -36.63
CA GLU A 361 6.90 8.86 -36.93
C GLU A 361 7.37 8.69 -38.39
N LEU A 362 6.60 7.97 -39.23
CA LEU A 362 6.89 7.78 -40.66
C LEU A 362 6.61 9.03 -41.49
#